data_AF-A0A9N8LIA3-F1
#
_entry.id   AF-A0A9N8LIA3-F1
#
_cell.length_a   1.000
_cell.length_b   1.000
_cell.length_c   1.000
_cell.angle_alpha   90.00
_cell.angle_beta   90.00
_cell.angle_gamma   90.00
#
_symmetry.space_group_name_H-M   'P 1'
#
loop_
_entity.id
_entity.type
_entity.pdbx_description
1 polymer ?
#
loop_
_entity_poly.entity_id
_entity_poly.type
_entity_poly.pdbx_seq_one_letter_code
_entity_poly.pdbx_strand_id
1 'polypeptide(L)'
;MSRRGPALLRTKSHFHSHPSPAPVTKENYEVSAYGDLSIGDLNDYWVVEVVDDLSLGRAKPSQAVRSLRSRIRFRHKNQGCYLFASTALLPQRGWKQVEADLGGGFDRVPELVEKTAEIRTAIRGKAEKRRALDLENSADFRVIHGAAAEALHQKVNVQPRSNFRFEQPKIGGVE
;
A
#
# COMPACT_ATOMS: atom_id res chain seq x y z
N MET A 1 3.90 -14.71 -29.00
CA MET A 1 4.33 -15.91 -28.25
C MET A 1 3.66 -15.89 -26.89
N SER A 2 2.69 -16.78 -26.66
CA SER A 2 1.99 -16.89 -25.36
C SER A 2 2.97 -17.38 -24.30
N ARG A 3 3.35 -16.50 -23.37
CA ARG A 3 4.19 -16.85 -22.22
C ARG A 3 3.30 -17.61 -21.24
N ARG A 4 3.31 -18.94 -21.28
CA ARG A 4 2.61 -19.77 -20.30
C ARG A 4 3.21 -19.52 -18.91
N GLY A 5 2.36 -19.45 -17.89
CA GLY A 5 2.78 -19.28 -16.50
C GLY A 5 3.62 -20.46 -15.98
N PRO A 6 4.27 -20.30 -14.82
CA PRO A 6 5.02 -21.38 -14.18
C PRO A 6 4.11 -22.58 -13.84
N ALA A 7 4.43 -23.75 -14.38
CA ALA A 7 3.70 -25.00 -14.17
C ALA A 7 4.53 -26.02 -13.38
N LEU A 8 3.89 -26.72 -12.45
CA LEU A 8 4.46 -27.84 -11.73
C LEU A 8 4.54 -29.06 -12.65
N LEU A 9 5.76 -29.50 -12.98
CA LEU A 9 5.98 -30.54 -13.99
C LEU A 9 5.25 -31.86 -13.70
N ARG A 10 5.14 -32.26 -12.43
CA ARG A 10 4.53 -33.55 -12.04
C ARG A 10 3.00 -33.52 -12.10
N THR A 11 2.39 -32.45 -11.58
CA THR A 11 0.92 -32.33 -11.48
C THR A 11 0.30 -31.56 -12.63
N LYS A 12 1.12 -30.89 -13.46
CA LYS A 12 0.74 -30.05 -14.59
C LYS A 12 -0.14 -28.83 -14.23
N SER A 13 -0.27 -28.51 -12.94
CA SER A 13 -0.99 -27.35 -12.43
C SER A 13 -0.09 -26.11 -12.34
N HIS A 14 -0.69 -24.93 -12.35
CA HIS A 14 0.04 -23.67 -12.17
C HIS A 14 0.27 -23.35 -10.70
N PHE A 15 1.33 -22.59 -10.44
CA PHE A 15 1.57 -21.99 -9.14
C PHE A 15 0.68 -20.75 -8.97
N HIS A 16 -0.25 -20.78 -8.02
CA HIS A 16 -1.41 -19.88 -7.97
C HIS A 16 -1.58 -19.21 -6.60
N SER A 17 -2.14 -18.00 -6.57
CA SER A 17 -2.61 -17.41 -5.32
C SER A 17 -3.77 -16.43 -5.51
N HIS A 18 -4.65 -16.36 -4.51
CA HIS A 18 -5.89 -15.60 -4.52
C HIS A 18 -6.09 -14.87 -3.18
N PRO A 19 -6.99 -13.88 -3.08
CA PRO A 19 -7.23 -13.14 -1.82
C PRO A 19 -8.06 -13.97 -0.82
N SER A 20 -7.63 -15.20 -0.56
CA SER A 20 -8.19 -16.10 0.45
C SER A 20 -7.17 -16.28 1.57
N PRO A 21 -7.56 -16.27 2.86
CA PRO A 21 -6.63 -16.44 3.98
C PRO A 21 -5.88 -17.78 3.94
N ALA A 22 -4.60 -17.78 4.31
CA ALA A 22 -3.80 -18.99 4.36
C ALA A 22 -4.35 -20.02 5.38
N PRO A 23 -4.05 -21.32 5.23
CA PRO A 23 -4.62 -22.37 6.08
C PRO A 23 -4.32 -22.22 7.58
N VAL A 24 -3.12 -21.76 7.94
CA VAL A 24 -2.69 -21.53 9.33
C VAL A 24 -2.51 -20.04 9.58
N THR A 25 -1.66 -19.36 8.79
CA THR A 25 -1.37 -17.93 8.99
C THR A 25 -2.44 -17.02 8.37
N LYS A 26 -3.52 -16.75 9.12
CA LYS A 26 -4.72 -16.04 8.60
C LYS A 26 -4.51 -14.59 8.15
N GLU A 27 -3.39 -13.97 8.52
CA GLU A 27 -3.01 -12.63 8.07
C GLU A 27 -2.45 -12.62 6.63
N ASN A 28 -1.96 -13.76 6.16
CA ASN A 28 -1.40 -13.94 4.82
C ASN A 28 -2.41 -14.61 3.89
N TYR A 29 -2.16 -14.52 2.58
CA TYR A 29 -2.96 -15.18 1.56
C TYR A 29 -2.47 -16.60 1.26
N GLU A 30 -3.41 -17.46 0.92
CA GLU A 30 -3.16 -18.84 0.53
C GLU A 30 -2.42 -18.92 -0.80
N VAL A 31 -1.42 -19.82 -0.83
CA VAL A 31 -0.73 -20.24 -2.05
C VAL A 31 -1.11 -21.68 -2.35
N SER A 32 -1.47 -21.95 -3.59
CA SER A 32 -1.96 -23.25 -4.01
C SER A 32 -1.43 -23.65 -5.39
N ALA A 33 -1.77 -24.87 -5.78
CA ALA A 33 -1.55 -25.37 -7.14
C ALA A 33 -2.92 -25.52 -7.81
N TYR A 34 -3.19 -24.71 -8.83
CA TYR A 34 -4.50 -24.62 -9.47
C TYR A 34 -4.43 -24.83 -10.98
N GLY A 35 -5.53 -25.31 -11.56
CA GLY A 35 -5.68 -25.47 -13.00
C GLY A 35 -4.79 -26.55 -13.61
N ASP A 36 -4.51 -26.39 -14.90
CA ASP A 36 -3.65 -27.26 -15.70
C ASP A 36 -2.95 -26.46 -16.82
N LEU A 37 -2.25 -27.14 -17.74
CA LEU A 37 -1.54 -26.47 -18.85
C LEU A 37 -2.45 -25.67 -19.82
N SER A 38 -3.76 -25.87 -19.76
CA SER A 38 -4.78 -25.23 -20.60
C SER A 38 -5.69 -24.30 -19.81
N ILE A 39 -5.87 -24.53 -18.52
CA ILE A 39 -6.73 -23.77 -17.61
C ILE A 39 -5.85 -23.01 -16.63
N GLY A 40 -5.81 -21.70 -16.79
CA GLY A 40 -5.12 -20.78 -15.90
C GLY A 40 -5.71 -19.39 -15.97
N ASP A 41 -5.34 -18.54 -15.02
CA ASP A 41 -5.80 -17.16 -14.94
C ASP A 41 -4.65 -16.17 -14.69
N LEU A 42 -4.99 -14.90 -14.44
CA LEU A 42 -3.97 -13.87 -14.22
C LEU A 42 -3.24 -14.03 -12.88
N ASN A 43 -3.76 -14.83 -11.96
CA ASN A 43 -3.18 -15.09 -10.64
C ASN A 43 -2.12 -16.21 -10.66
N ASP A 44 -1.85 -16.76 -11.84
CA ASP A 44 -0.75 -17.71 -12.06
C ASP A 44 0.57 -16.99 -12.40
N TYR A 45 0.55 -15.65 -12.56
CA TYR A 45 1.74 -14.90 -12.96
C TYR A 45 2.56 -14.42 -11.76
N TRP A 46 3.85 -14.77 -11.79
CA TRP A 46 4.83 -14.40 -10.77
C TRP A 46 5.99 -13.64 -11.40
N VAL A 47 6.44 -12.60 -10.71
CA VAL A 47 7.62 -11.82 -11.07
C VAL A 47 8.78 -12.32 -10.25
N VAL A 48 9.85 -12.75 -10.92
CA VAL A 48 11.11 -13.13 -10.27
C VAL A 48 11.97 -11.90 -10.13
N GLU A 49 12.28 -11.55 -8.89
CA GLU A 49 13.15 -10.42 -8.56
C GLU A 49 14.48 -10.95 -8.03
N VAL A 50 15.59 -10.57 -8.66
CA VAL A 50 16.93 -10.84 -8.15
C VAL A 50 17.25 -9.75 -7.12
N VAL A 51 17.53 -10.14 -5.88
CA VAL A 51 17.91 -9.21 -4.80
C VAL A 51 19.38 -8.86 -4.95
N ASP A 52 20.22 -9.88 -4.97
CA ASP A 52 21.64 -9.78 -5.20
C ASP A 52 22.23 -11.13 -5.63
N ASP A 53 23.53 -11.11 -5.87
CA ASP A 53 24.30 -12.27 -6.21
C ASP A 53 25.62 -12.29 -5.45
N LEU A 54 25.97 -13.46 -4.91
CA LEU A 54 27.16 -13.67 -4.09
C LEU A 54 28.46 -13.19 -4.75
N SER A 55 28.54 -13.22 -6.09
CA SER A 55 29.75 -12.86 -6.84
C SER A 55 29.70 -11.49 -7.52
N LEU A 56 28.51 -10.98 -7.84
CA LEU A 56 28.34 -9.69 -8.53
C LEU A 56 27.86 -8.57 -7.61
N GLY A 57 27.55 -8.88 -6.36
CA GLY A 57 26.97 -7.94 -5.41
C GLY A 57 25.50 -7.64 -5.73
N ARG A 58 25.06 -6.42 -5.44
CA ARG A 58 23.67 -5.98 -5.62
C ARG A 58 23.19 -6.20 -7.05
N ALA A 59 21.94 -6.67 -7.18
CA ALA A 59 21.37 -6.97 -8.48
C ALA A 59 21.27 -5.73 -9.38
N LYS A 60 21.67 -5.88 -10.63
CA LYS A 60 21.43 -4.88 -11.68
C LYS A 60 20.05 -5.10 -12.32
N PRO A 61 19.41 -4.05 -12.88
CA PRO A 61 18.18 -4.22 -13.64
C PRO A 61 18.34 -5.30 -14.72
N SER A 62 17.38 -6.22 -14.80
CA SER A 62 17.37 -7.33 -15.75
C SER A 62 18.52 -8.35 -15.62
N GLN A 63 19.16 -8.43 -14.45
CA GLN A 63 20.14 -9.47 -14.16
C GLN A 63 19.51 -10.87 -14.26
N ALA A 64 20.17 -11.75 -15.01
CA ALA A 64 19.74 -13.14 -15.12
C ALA A 64 19.93 -13.90 -13.79
N VAL A 65 19.00 -14.81 -13.51
CA VAL A 65 19.10 -15.71 -12.35
C VAL A 65 20.22 -16.72 -12.59
N ARG A 66 21.13 -16.86 -11.63
CA ARG A 66 22.22 -17.84 -11.66
C ARG A 66 22.08 -18.83 -10.52
N SER A 67 22.20 -20.11 -10.86
CA SER A 67 22.14 -21.22 -9.92
C SER A 67 23.13 -21.03 -8.76
N LEU A 68 22.65 -21.27 -7.53
CA LEU A 68 23.41 -21.19 -6.27
C LEU A 68 24.03 -19.83 -5.92
N ARG A 69 23.98 -18.84 -6.82
CA ARG A 69 24.63 -17.53 -6.64
C ARG A 69 23.65 -16.40 -6.43
N SER A 70 22.54 -16.43 -7.16
CA SER A 70 21.53 -15.37 -7.08
C SER A 70 20.56 -15.65 -5.95
N ARG A 71 20.34 -14.66 -5.08
CA ARG A 71 19.23 -14.67 -4.12
C ARG A 71 18.04 -14.01 -4.78
N ILE A 72 16.93 -14.74 -4.84
CA ILE A 72 15.73 -14.32 -5.57
C ILE A 72 14.51 -14.27 -4.65
N ARG A 73 13.52 -13.48 -5.06
CA ARG A 73 12.18 -13.45 -4.46
C ARG A 73 11.14 -13.60 -5.55
N PHE A 74 10.02 -14.22 -5.20
CA PHE A 74 8.86 -14.32 -6.08
C PHE A 74 7.80 -13.34 -5.59
N ARG A 75 7.43 -12.40 -6.46
CA ARG A 75 6.34 -11.45 -6.22
C ARG A 75 5.14 -11.85 -7.05
N HIS A 76 3.99 -11.98 -6.43
CA HIS A 76 2.75 -12.24 -7.16
C HIS A 76 2.37 -11.01 -7.99
N LYS A 77 2.09 -11.20 -9.29
CA LYS A 77 1.94 -10.07 -10.23
C LYS A 77 0.74 -9.19 -9.89
N ASN A 78 -0.39 -9.79 -9.56
CA ASN A 78 -1.64 -9.05 -9.33
C ASN A 78 -1.72 -8.47 -7.92
N GLN A 79 -1.36 -9.24 -6.90
CA GLN A 79 -1.49 -8.82 -5.49
C GLN A 79 -0.28 -8.00 -5.01
N GLY A 80 0.89 -8.14 -5.64
CA GLY A 80 2.12 -7.47 -5.20
C GLY A 80 2.77 -8.07 -3.94
N CYS A 81 2.15 -9.08 -3.32
CA CYS A 81 2.69 -9.81 -2.17
C CYS A 81 3.86 -10.73 -2.57
N TYR A 82 4.65 -11.14 -1.57
CA TYR A 82 5.81 -12.01 -1.78
C TYR A 82 5.57 -13.41 -1.25
N LEU A 83 6.04 -14.40 -2.01
CA LEU A 83 6.05 -15.80 -1.59
C LEU A 83 6.97 -15.97 -0.40
N PHE A 84 6.48 -16.65 0.62
CA PHE A 84 7.21 -16.91 1.83
C PHE A 84 6.95 -18.33 2.34
N ALA A 85 7.96 -18.89 2.99
CA ALA A 85 7.84 -20.11 3.76
C ALA A 85 7.77 -19.70 5.24
N SER A 86 6.61 -19.88 5.86
CA SER A 86 6.36 -19.54 7.25
C SER A 86 7.11 -20.50 8.19
N THR A 87 7.23 -20.14 9.47
CA THR A 87 7.63 -21.11 10.50
C THR A 87 6.45 -21.97 10.96
N ALA A 88 5.23 -21.63 10.53
CA ALA A 88 4.03 -22.40 10.80
C ALA A 88 4.05 -23.75 10.07
N LEU A 89 3.64 -24.80 10.78
CA LEU A 89 3.45 -26.13 10.21
C LEU A 89 1.98 -26.34 9.90
N LEU A 90 1.71 -26.98 8.76
CA LEU A 90 0.36 -27.39 8.40
C LEU A 90 -0.20 -28.43 9.40
N PRO A 91 -1.53 -28.53 9.55
CA PRO A 91 -2.16 -29.57 10.35
C PRO A 91 -1.78 -30.99 9.89
N GLN A 92 -2.13 -32.03 10.66
CA GLN A 92 -1.78 -33.42 10.34
C GLN A 92 -2.18 -33.85 8.90
N ARG A 93 -3.32 -33.35 8.40
CA ARG A 93 -3.77 -33.61 7.01
C ARG A 93 -2.80 -33.09 5.94
N GLY A 94 -2.01 -32.05 6.24
CA GLY A 94 -0.95 -31.51 5.38
C GLY A 94 0.44 -32.07 5.72
N TRP A 95 0.51 -33.26 6.32
CA TRP A 95 1.76 -33.96 6.66
C TRP A 95 2.74 -33.16 7.54
N LYS A 96 2.24 -32.17 8.29
CA LYS A 96 3.07 -31.25 9.10
C LYS A 96 4.21 -30.59 8.30
N GLN A 97 3.97 -30.34 7.02
CA GLN A 97 4.92 -29.61 6.18
C GLN A 97 4.90 -28.12 6.54
N VAL A 98 5.97 -27.43 6.15
CA VAL A 98 6.06 -25.97 6.29
C VAL A 98 5.01 -25.29 5.42
N GLU A 99 4.27 -24.33 5.99
CA GLU A 99 3.30 -23.54 5.25
C GLU A 99 4.00 -22.59 4.27
N ALA A 100 3.53 -22.58 3.03
CA ALA A 100 3.87 -21.56 2.04
C ALA A 100 2.69 -20.60 1.91
N ASP A 101 2.94 -19.30 2.06
CA ASP A 101 1.92 -18.26 2.04
C ASP A 101 2.40 -17.01 1.26
N LEU A 102 1.45 -16.12 1.00
CA LEU A 102 1.69 -14.79 0.42
C LEU A 102 1.47 -13.73 1.49
N GLY A 103 2.56 -13.12 1.96
CA GLY A 103 2.46 -11.97 2.85
C GLY A 103 2.87 -10.67 2.18
N GLY A 104 2.28 -9.58 2.65
CA GLY A 104 2.52 -8.20 2.19
C GLY A 104 3.42 -7.37 3.12
N GLY A 105 4.08 -8.00 4.10
CA GLY A 105 4.80 -7.30 5.17
C GLY A 105 5.85 -6.31 4.67
N PHE A 106 5.86 -5.10 5.24
CA PHE A 106 6.81 -4.02 4.99
C PHE A 106 8.27 -4.46 5.23
N ASP A 107 8.46 -5.38 6.18
CA ASP A 107 9.70 -6.08 6.52
C ASP A 107 10.40 -6.74 5.33
N ARG A 108 9.65 -6.97 4.24
CA ARG A 108 10.06 -7.76 3.07
C ARG A 108 10.45 -6.87 1.87
N VAL A 109 10.33 -5.55 1.99
CA VAL A 109 10.82 -4.57 1.00
C VAL A 109 12.35 -4.53 1.06
N PRO A 110 13.06 -4.66 -0.08
CA PRO A 110 14.51 -4.52 -0.08
C PRO A 110 14.85 -3.08 0.33
N GLU A 111 15.89 -2.89 1.14
CA GLU A 111 16.35 -1.56 1.60
C GLU A 111 15.32 -0.81 2.47
N LEU A 112 14.53 -1.54 3.25
CA LEU A 112 13.52 -0.94 4.12
C LEU A 112 14.09 0.15 5.03
N VAL A 113 15.28 -0.07 5.58
CA VAL A 113 15.95 0.90 6.45
C VAL A 113 16.24 2.20 5.71
N GLU A 114 16.74 2.11 4.48
CA GLU A 114 17.06 3.26 3.63
C GLU A 114 15.78 4.00 3.21
N LYS A 115 14.81 3.28 2.65
CA LYS A 115 13.54 3.86 2.20
C LYS A 115 12.73 4.47 3.35
N THR A 116 12.73 3.86 4.54
CA THR A 116 12.08 4.45 5.71
C THR A 116 12.83 5.68 6.21
N ALA A 117 14.15 5.70 6.16
CA ALA A 117 14.94 6.88 6.48
C ALA A 117 14.67 8.03 5.51
N GLU A 118 14.58 7.74 4.20
CA GLU A 118 14.18 8.70 3.17
C GLU A 118 12.78 9.28 3.43
N ILE A 119 11.77 8.42 3.63
CA ILE A 119 10.39 8.85 3.91
C ILE A 119 10.33 9.71 5.18
N ARG A 120 11.02 9.31 6.25
CA ARG A 120 11.09 10.09 7.49
C ARG A 120 11.71 11.46 7.26
N THR A 121 12.79 11.53 6.49
CA THR A 121 13.45 12.80 6.14
C THR A 121 12.54 13.68 5.29
N ALA A 122 11.83 13.11 4.32
CA ALA A 122 10.88 13.83 3.47
C ALA A 122 9.70 14.39 4.27
N ILE A 123 9.14 13.62 5.20
CA ILE A 123 8.05 14.07 6.08
C ILE A 123 8.53 15.21 6.98
N ARG A 124 9.72 15.08 7.59
CA ARG A 124 10.33 16.14 8.42
C ARG A 124 10.58 17.41 7.60
N GLY A 125 11.19 17.29 6.42
CA GLY A 125 11.43 18.44 5.55
C GLY A 125 10.16 19.13 5.08
N LYS A 126 9.08 18.38 4.80
CA LYS A 126 7.77 18.96 4.47
C LYS A 126 7.15 19.68 5.68
N ALA A 127 7.27 19.10 6.87
CA ALA A 127 6.77 19.73 8.10
C ALA A 127 7.54 21.01 8.45
N GLU A 128 8.87 21.03 8.29
CA GLU A 128 9.71 22.22 8.50
C GLU A 128 9.31 23.37 7.57
N LYS A 129 9.16 23.08 6.26
CA LYS A 129 8.65 24.06 5.30
C LYS A 129 7.28 24.60 5.69
N ARG A 130 6.38 23.73 6.17
CA ARG A 130 5.04 24.15 6.58
C ARG A 130 5.08 25.04 7.83
N ARG A 131 5.93 24.73 8.81
CA ARG A 131 6.12 25.57 10.01
C ARG A 131 6.65 26.96 9.68
N ALA A 132 7.60 27.06 8.75
CA ALA A 132 8.11 28.35 8.29
C ALA A 132 7.01 29.17 7.61
N LEU A 133 6.23 28.54 6.73
CA LEU A 133 5.08 29.19 6.08
C LEU A 133 4.01 29.61 7.09
N ASP A 134 3.69 28.78 8.08
CA ASP A 134 2.68 29.11 9.09
C ASP A 134 3.13 30.30 9.96
N LEU A 135 4.44 30.42 10.26
CA LEU A 135 5.01 31.58 10.93
C LEU A 135 4.91 32.84 10.07
N GLU A 136 5.28 32.76 8.79
CA GLU A 136 5.19 33.87 7.84
C GLU A 136 3.74 34.32 7.64
N ASN A 137 2.83 33.38 7.40
CA ASN A 137 1.40 33.64 7.28
C ASN A 137 0.83 34.32 8.53
N SER A 138 1.30 33.96 9.73
CA SER A 138 0.86 34.61 10.96
C SER A 138 1.34 36.06 11.06
N ALA A 139 2.57 36.34 10.62
CA ALA A 139 3.11 37.70 10.59
C ALA A 139 2.37 38.58 9.56
N ASP A 140 2.12 38.03 8.37
CA ASP A 140 1.37 38.72 7.31
C ASP A 140 -0.08 38.98 7.73
N PHE A 141 -0.73 38.00 8.37
CA PHE A 141 -2.09 38.14 8.88
C PHE A 141 -2.19 39.30 9.89
N ARG A 142 -1.20 39.43 10.77
CA ARG A 142 -1.12 40.52 11.75
C ARG A 142 -0.93 41.89 11.09
N VAL A 143 -0.15 41.99 10.02
CA VAL A 143 0.06 43.26 9.29
C VAL A 143 -1.22 43.70 8.58
N ILE A 144 -1.92 42.77 7.92
CA ILE A 144 -3.11 43.07 7.11
C ILE A 144 -4.33 43.36 7.99
N HIS A 145 -4.57 42.51 9.00
CA HIS A 145 -5.79 42.59 9.81
C HIS A 145 -5.61 43.36 11.13
N GLY A 146 -4.37 43.75 11.46
CA GLY A 146 -4.02 44.45 12.69
C GLY A 146 -3.98 43.54 13.92
N ALA A 147 -3.36 44.01 14.99
CA ALA A 147 -3.17 43.22 16.23
C ALA A 147 -4.48 42.79 16.91
N ALA A 148 -5.59 43.49 16.64
CA ALA A 148 -6.91 43.14 17.17
C ALA A 148 -7.50 41.86 16.55
N ALA A 149 -7.04 41.45 15.36
CA ALA A 149 -7.51 40.25 14.67
C ALA A 149 -6.88 38.95 15.21
N GLU A 150 -5.77 39.03 15.96
CA GLU A 150 -5.17 37.89 16.66
C GLU A 150 -5.90 37.55 17.98
N ALA A 151 -6.87 38.38 18.39
CA ALA A 151 -7.64 38.13 19.61
C ALA A 151 -8.49 36.86 19.45
N LEU A 152 -8.15 35.81 20.22
CA LEU A 152 -8.80 34.48 20.20
C LEU A 152 -10.34 34.56 20.25
N HIS A 153 -10.89 35.60 20.88
CA HIS A 153 -12.32 35.85 20.96
C HIS A 153 -12.63 37.35 20.79
N GLN A 154 -13.04 37.74 19.58
CA GLN A 154 -13.70 39.02 19.38
C GLN A 154 -15.17 38.86 19.82
N LYS A 155 -15.54 39.45 20.96
CA LYS A 155 -16.95 39.50 21.38
C LYS A 155 -17.72 40.39 20.41
N VAL A 156 -18.23 39.81 19.33
CA VAL A 156 -19.18 40.48 18.46
C VAL A 156 -20.52 40.51 19.19
N ASN A 157 -20.86 41.66 19.75
CA ASN A 157 -22.18 41.88 20.32
C ASN A 157 -23.17 42.01 19.15
N VAL A 158 -23.78 40.89 18.75
CA VAL A 158 -24.84 40.88 17.75
C VAL A 158 -26.09 41.39 18.44
N GLN A 159 -26.42 42.67 18.20
CA GLN A 159 -27.74 43.16 18.56
C GLN A 159 -28.78 42.34 17.78
N PRO A 160 -29.86 41.87 18.42
CA PRO A 160 -30.91 41.14 17.70
C PRO A 160 -31.46 42.06 16.60
N ARG A 161 -31.17 41.75 15.34
CA ARG A 161 -31.80 42.42 14.20
C ARG A 161 -33.23 41.90 14.06
N SER A 162 -34.07 42.28 15.02
CA SER A 162 -35.52 42.22 14.92
C SER A 162 -35.94 43.27 13.89
N ASN A 163 -35.84 42.96 12.59
CA ASN A 163 -36.53 43.66 11.49
C ASN A 163 -36.42 42.93 10.13
N PHE A 164 -36.13 41.62 10.08
CA PHE A 164 -36.36 40.87 8.85
C PHE A 164 -37.84 40.50 8.74
N ARG A 165 -38.64 41.41 8.18
CA ARG A 165 -40.00 41.12 7.72
C ARG A 165 -39.88 40.55 6.31
N PHE A 166 -40.06 39.24 6.16
CA PHE A 166 -40.22 38.64 4.84
C PHE A 166 -41.69 38.75 4.44
N GLU A 167 -41.99 39.58 3.45
CA GLU A 167 -43.32 39.56 2.83
C GLU A 167 -43.47 38.29 2.01
N GLN A 168 -44.45 37.47 2.36
CA GLN A 168 -44.74 36.25 1.62
C GLN A 168 -45.38 36.60 0.26
N PRO A 169 -45.03 35.89 -0.83
CA PRO A 169 -45.67 36.10 -2.12
C PRO A 169 -47.17 35.83 -2.01
N LYS A 170 -48.00 36.77 -2.46
CA LYS A 170 -49.45 36.56 -2.53
C LYS A 170 -49.72 35.51 -3.59
N ILE A 171 -50.26 34.36 -3.18
CA ILE A 171 -50.77 33.34 -4.09
C ILE A 171 -51.98 33.96 -4.79
N GLY A 172 -51.90 34.11 -6.11
CA GLY A 172 -53.02 34.58 -6.93
C GLY A 172 -54.22 33.66 -6.74
N GLY A 173 -55.35 34.24 -6.35
CA GLY A 173 -56.63 33.53 -6.35
C GLY A 173 -56.97 33.12 -7.78
N VAL A 174 -57.27 31.84 -7.94
CA VAL A 174 -57.83 31.29 -9.18
C VAL A 174 -59.28 31.76 -9.25
N GLU A 175 -59.57 32.69 -10.17
CA GLU A 175 -60.85 32.66 -10.91
C GLU A 175 -60.72 31.65 -12.05
#